data_AF-A0A9J6AQN1-F1
#
_entry.id   AF-A0A9J6AQN1-F1
#
_cell.length_a   1.000
_cell.length_b   1.000
_cell.length_c   1.000
_cell.angle_alpha   90.00
_cell.angle_beta   90.00
_cell.angle_gamma   90.00
#
_symmetry.space_group_name_H-M   'P 1'
#
loop_
_entity.id
_entity.type
_entity.pdbx_description
1 polymer ?
#
loop_
_entity_poly.entity_id
_entity_poly.type
_entity_poly.pdbx_seq_one_letter_code
_entity_poly.pdbx_strand_id
1 'polypeptide(L)'
;MAGNWLPAAQLTGSGRPVLQPGEVECSLLSSVDLFSEEAPTFPNLKAGLVILTTHRLIWVQESTTSPTAIFIPLSAITHIFSLKKSIKSMFASPRFRFQASLGEKGTKGVVVITLILRGKSDIDSFVEKFWEAWRKKAWEDGMKSGSEASGSVLGSGSGGDGGLAVRMPVVGVAGILRKEQEMWENTDKSLQEAFQDLNALMNKAKEMVILAERMRSKLLSGSTSQATGTNDEEIGTKEEMQELLLSVGIVSPVTKESAGALYHQQLSRQLADFVKIPLERAGGMINLIDIYCLFNRARGTELISPDDLLRACSLWEKFDVYVSLFPLHIHIYSHTYTYLHLCSSLN
;
A
#
# COMPACT_ATOMS: atom_id res chain seq x y z
N MET A 1 -7.66 13.72 -31.45
CA MET A 1 -6.70 13.07 -32.38
C MET A 1 -5.79 12.07 -31.64
N ALA A 2 -6.33 11.21 -30.77
CA ALA A 2 -5.54 10.18 -30.08
C ALA A 2 -5.18 8.98 -30.98
N GLY A 3 -5.94 8.77 -32.06
CA GLY A 3 -5.81 7.64 -32.99
C GLY A 3 -4.52 7.60 -33.81
N ASN A 4 -3.68 8.64 -33.77
CA ASN A 4 -2.37 8.63 -34.44
C ASN A 4 -1.30 7.88 -33.63
N TRP A 5 -1.49 7.80 -32.31
CA TRP A 5 -0.54 7.21 -31.36
C TRP A 5 -1.06 5.92 -30.76
N LEU A 6 -2.33 5.91 -30.36
CA LEU A 6 -2.92 4.85 -29.56
C LEU A 6 -4.07 4.16 -30.30
N PRO A 7 -4.07 2.82 -30.40
CA PRO A 7 -5.21 2.09 -30.92
C PRO A 7 -6.47 2.32 -30.09
N ALA A 8 -7.63 2.33 -30.76
CA ALA A 8 -8.93 2.41 -30.09
C ALA A 8 -9.28 1.07 -29.43
N ALA A 9 -9.82 1.11 -28.22
CA ALA A 9 -10.40 -0.04 -27.54
C ALA A 9 -11.91 -0.10 -27.78
N GLN A 10 -12.44 -1.30 -27.99
CA GLN A 10 -13.88 -1.52 -28.11
C GLN A 10 -14.53 -1.50 -26.74
N LEU A 11 -15.68 -0.83 -26.63
CA LEU A 11 -16.50 -0.78 -25.43
C LEU A 11 -17.82 -1.53 -25.65
N THR A 12 -18.34 -2.13 -24.59
CA THR A 12 -19.70 -2.67 -24.55
C THR A 12 -20.73 -1.54 -24.49
N GLY A 13 -22.02 -1.86 -24.68
CA GLY A 13 -23.11 -0.88 -24.51
C GLY A 13 -23.21 -0.27 -23.11
N SER A 14 -22.55 -0.86 -22.10
CA SER A 14 -22.44 -0.34 -20.74
C SER A 14 -21.16 0.48 -20.49
N GLY A 15 -20.37 0.75 -21.53
CA GLY A 15 -19.11 1.52 -21.41
C GLY A 15 -17.92 0.74 -20.84
N ARG A 16 -17.99 -0.59 -20.72
CA ARG A 16 -16.85 -1.42 -20.26
C ARG A 16 -15.99 -1.90 -21.43
N PRO A 17 -14.65 -2.00 -21.31
CA PRO A 17 -13.83 -2.54 -22.38
C PRO A 17 -14.15 -4.01 -22.70
N VAL A 18 -14.18 -4.34 -23.99
CA VAL A 18 -14.27 -5.73 -24.45
C VAL A 18 -12.89 -6.38 -24.30
N LEU A 19 -12.81 -7.42 -23.47
CA LEU A 19 -11.60 -8.18 -23.19
C LEU A 19 -11.36 -9.23 -24.28
N GLN A 20 -10.09 -9.44 -24.63
CA GLN A 20 -9.64 -10.50 -25.53
C GLN A 20 -9.70 -11.87 -24.84
N PRO A 21 -9.73 -12.98 -25.59
CA PRO A 21 -9.66 -14.32 -25.00
C PRO A 21 -8.40 -14.48 -24.13
N GLY A 22 -8.57 -14.87 -22.86
CA GLY A 22 -7.47 -14.97 -21.89
C GLY A 22 -7.01 -13.64 -21.28
N GLU A 23 -7.60 -12.51 -21.67
CA GLU A 23 -7.33 -11.20 -21.06
C GLU A 23 -8.14 -11.04 -19.76
N VAL A 24 -7.43 -10.95 -18.64
CA VAL A 24 -8.02 -10.69 -17.31
C VAL A 24 -7.73 -9.27 -16.84
N GLU A 25 -8.69 -8.63 -16.17
CA GLU A 25 -8.54 -7.33 -15.49
C GLU A 25 -7.75 -7.50 -14.18
N CYS A 26 -6.71 -6.70 -13.98
CA CYS A 26 -5.83 -6.76 -12.81
C CYS A 26 -6.10 -5.61 -11.82
N SER A 27 -6.35 -4.40 -12.33
CA SER A 27 -6.52 -3.21 -11.51
C SER A 27 -7.28 -2.11 -12.24
N LEU A 28 -7.91 -1.22 -11.48
CA LEU A 28 -8.71 -0.11 -11.98
C LEU A 28 -8.42 1.16 -11.17
N LEU A 29 -8.22 2.28 -11.86
CA LEU A 29 -7.96 3.59 -11.29
C LEU A 29 -8.87 4.65 -11.90
N SER A 30 -9.52 5.45 -11.07
CA SER A 30 -10.35 6.58 -11.47
C SER A 30 -9.57 7.91 -11.45
N SER A 31 -10.02 8.89 -12.24
CA SER A 31 -9.49 10.27 -12.22
C SER A 31 -8.00 10.34 -12.54
N VAL A 32 -7.58 9.62 -13.59
CA VAL A 32 -6.20 9.54 -14.03
C VAL A 32 -6.00 10.35 -15.31
N ASP A 33 -4.97 11.19 -15.31
CA ASP A 33 -4.48 11.84 -16.53
C ASP A 33 -3.36 11.03 -17.15
N LEU A 34 -3.31 11.04 -18.47
CA LEU A 34 -2.30 10.37 -19.26
C LEU A 34 -1.73 11.37 -20.29
N PHE A 35 -0.42 11.59 -20.22
CA PHE A 35 0.28 12.52 -21.11
C PHE A 35 1.76 12.14 -21.28
N SER A 36 2.45 12.79 -22.19
CA SER A 36 3.90 12.70 -22.37
C SER A 36 4.52 14.09 -22.30
N GLU A 37 5.64 14.23 -21.57
CA GLU A 37 6.42 15.49 -21.53
C GLU A 37 7.34 15.63 -22.75
N GLU A 38 7.78 14.50 -23.31
CA GLU A 38 8.81 14.44 -24.36
C GLU A 38 8.20 14.49 -25.77
N ALA A 39 6.92 14.08 -25.90
CA ALA A 39 6.21 14.06 -27.18
C ALA A 39 5.03 15.06 -27.17
N PRO A 40 5.20 16.28 -27.72
CA PRO A 40 4.13 17.29 -27.73
C PRO A 40 2.93 16.91 -28.61
N THR A 41 3.10 15.97 -29.55
CA THR A 41 2.01 15.43 -30.38
C THR A 41 1.24 14.30 -29.71
N PHE A 42 1.69 13.80 -28.55
CA PHE A 42 0.99 12.77 -27.79
C PHE A 42 -0.27 13.35 -27.13
N PRO A 43 -1.41 12.64 -27.16
CA PRO A 43 -2.66 13.15 -26.62
C PRO A 43 -2.56 13.42 -25.10
N ASN A 44 -2.98 14.61 -24.68
CA ASN A 44 -3.15 14.94 -23.27
C ASN A 44 -4.57 14.55 -22.84
N LEU A 45 -4.67 13.39 -22.20
CA LEU A 45 -5.93 12.81 -21.75
C LEU A 45 -6.10 13.11 -20.27
N LYS A 46 -7.28 13.62 -19.90
CA LYS A 46 -7.53 14.10 -18.54
C LYS A 46 -8.73 13.41 -17.91
N ALA A 47 -8.65 13.16 -16.62
CA ALA A 47 -9.74 12.66 -15.79
C ALA A 47 -10.45 11.41 -16.37
N GLY A 48 -9.68 10.44 -16.84
CA GLY A 48 -10.24 9.18 -17.33
C GLY A 48 -10.12 8.02 -16.34
N LEU A 49 -10.77 6.93 -16.69
CA LEU A 49 -10.68 5.64 -16.03
C LEU A 49 -9.55 4.82 -16.67
N VAL A 50 -8.59 4.39 -15.88
CA VAL A 50 -7.49 3.51 -16.31
C VAL A 50 -7.76 2.09 -15.83
N ILE A 51 -7.79 1.15 -16.76
CA ILE A 51 -8.00 -0.27 -16.49
C ILE A 51 -6.74 -1.01 -16.95
N LEU A 52 -6.05 -1.62 -15.99
CA LEU A 52 -4.91 -2.50 -16.26
C LEU A 52 -5.42 -3.91 -16.44
N THR A 53 -5.13 -4.50 -17.60
CA THR A 53 -5.33 -5.93 -17.85
C THR A 53 -3.98 -6.63 -17.97
N THR A 54 -4.03 -7.96 -18.06
CA THR A 54 -2.88 -8.81 -18.39
C THR A 54 -2.23 -8.50 -19.74
N HIS A 55 -2.95 -7.86 -20.68
CA HIS A 55 -2.49 -7.63 -22.05
C HIS A 55 -2.36 -6.16 -22.43
N ARG A 56 -3.20 -5.29 -21.86
CA ARG A 56 -3.32 -3.88 -22.25
C ARG A 56 -3.53 -2.97 -21.04
N LEU A 57 -3.02 -1.75 -21.14
CA LEU A 57 -3.41 -0.64 -20.29
C LEU A 57 -4.44 0.19 -21.05
N ILE A 58 -5.69 0.15 -20.60
CA ILE A 58 -6.83 0.77 -21.28
C ILE A 58 -7.17 2.07 -20.57
N TRP A 59 -7.33 3.15 -21.32
CA TRP A 59 -7.83 4.42 -20.83
C TRP A 59 -9.21 4.68 -21.44
N VAL A 60 -10.18 4.97 -20.59
CA VAL A 60 -11.58 5.22 -20.98
C VAL A 60 -11.95 6.63 -20.54
N GLN A 61 -12.47 7.43 -21.47
CA GLN A 61 -13.05 8.73 -21.17
C GLN A 61 -14.50 8.55 -20.71
N GLU A 62 -14.75 8.91 -19.45
CA GLU A 62 -16.09 8.97 -18.89
C GLU A 62 -16.75 10.29 -19.33
N SER A 63 -17.38 10.29 -20.51
CA SER A 63 -18.20 11.41 -20.98
C SER A 63 -19.59 10.92 -21.37
N THR A 64 -20.61 11.74 -21.09
CA THR A 64 -22.03 11.38 -21.17
C THR A 64 -22.56 11.17 -22.60
N THR A 65 -21.82 11.57 -23.63
CA THR A 65 -22.32 11.62 -25.02
C THR A 65 -21.60 10.68 -25.99
N SER A 66 -20.33 10.33 -25.75
CA SER A 66 -19.59 9.32 -26.54
C SER A 66 -18.36 8.82 -25.76
N PRO A 67 -18.41 7.64 -25.11
CA PRO A 67 -17.25 7.13 -24.38
C PRO A 67 -16.17 6.74 -25.39
N THR A 68 -15.00 7.37 -25.27
CA THR A 68 -13.83 7.03 -26.09
C THR A 68 -12.90 6.15 -25.26
N ALA A 69 -12.43 5.05 -25.84
CA ALA A 69 -11.45 4.20 -25.18
C ALA A 69 -10.27 3.95 -26.10
N ILE A 70 -9.09 3.99 -25.51
CA ILE A 70 -7.82 3.72 -26.18
C ILE A 70 -6.98 2.82 -25.31
N PHE A 71 -5.97 2.17 -25.88
CA PHE A 71 -5.13 1.29 -25.10
C PHE A 71 -3.66 1.34 -25.50
N ILE A 72 -2.81 0.98 -24.54
CA ILE A 72 -1.38 0.74 -24.72
C ILE A 72 -1.15 -0.77 -24.52
N PRO A 73 -0.67 -1.51 -25.53
CA PRO A 73 -0.29 -2.91 -25.35
C PRO A 73 0.83 -3.03 -24.30
N LEU A 74 0.72 -3.96 -23.35
CA LEU A 74 1.82 -4.20 -22.41
C LEU A 74 3.08 -4.70 -23.11
N SER A 75 2.93 -5.38 -24.27
CA SER A 75 4.04 -5.79 -25.13
C SER A 75 4.85 -4.62 -25.71
N ALA A 76 4.25 -3.43 -25.82
CA ALA A 76 4.94 -2.23 -26.30
C ALA A 76 5.78 -1.56 -25.21
N ILE A 77 5.55 -1.88 -23.94
CA ILE A 77 6.26 -1.28 -22.80
C ILE A 77 7.68 -1.85 -22.73
N THR A 78 8.67 -0.96 -22.77
CA THR A 78 10.09 -1.33 -22.73
C THR A 78 10.71 -1.15 -21.36
N HIS A 79 10.26 -0.16 -20.58
CA HIS A 79 10.82 0.15 -19.27
C HIS A 79 9.75 0.75 -18.35
N ILE A 80 9.80 0.41 -17.06
CA ILE A 80 8.91 0.96 -16.03
C ILE A 80 9.78 1.70 -15.02
N PHE A 81 9.49 2.97 -14.76
CA PHE A 81 10.26 3.77 -13.81
C PHE A 81 9.76 3.53 -12.38
N SER A 82 10.69 3.45 -11.43
CA SER A 82 10.37 3.43 -10.00
C SER A 82 9.69 4.74 -9.58
N LEU A 83 8.76 4.66 -8.62
CA LEU A 83 8.15 5.85 -8.04
C LEU A 83 9.22 6.70 -7.35
N LYS A 84 9.27 7.98 -7.69
CA LYS A 84 10.12 8.95 -6.99
C LYS A 84 9.46 9.32 -5.66
N LYS A 85 9.79 8.60 -4.60
CA LYS A 85 9.36 8.92 -3.22
C LYS A 85 10.21 10.08 -2.69
N SER A 86 9.91 11.31 -3.12
CA SER A 86 10.52 12.54 -2.60
C SER A 86 9.55 13.25 -1.66
N ILE A 87 10.07 13.92 -0.62
CA ILE A 87 9.28 14.74 0.31
C ILE A 87 8.42 15.79 -0.43
N LYS A 88 8.90 16.31 -1.57
CA LYS A 88 8.12 17.22 -2.44
C LYS A 88 6.94 16.54 -3.16
N SER A 89 6.96 15.22 -3.30
CA SER A 89 5.88 14.43 -3.95
C SER A 89 4.72 14.11 -3.00
N MET A 90 4.86 14.31 -1.68
CA MET A 90 3.76 14.13 -0.71
C MET A 90 2.65 15.19 -0.86
N PHE A 91 2.96 16.34 -1.46
CA PHE A 91 2.01 17.44 -1.70
C PHE A 91 1.53 17.54 -3.15
N ALA A 92 2.00 16.63 -4.02
CA ALA A 92 1.65 16.61 -5.43
C ALA A 92 0.91 15.32 -5.78
N SER A 93 0.06 15.38 -6.80
CA SER A 93 -0.58 14.19 -7.35
C SER A 93 0.47 13.13 -7.72
N PRO A 94 0.34 11.88 -7.24
CA PRO A 94 1.28 10.81 -7.54
C PRO A 94 1.49 10.63 -9.05
N ARG A 95 2.76 10.50 -9.46
CA ARG A 95 3.17 10.37 -10.86
C ARG A 95 3.83 9.02 -11.10
N PHE A 96 3.21 8.18 -11.93
CA PHE A 96 3.79 6.93 -12.38
C PHE A 96 4.23 7.06 -13.83
N ARG A 97 5.46 6.64 -14.16
CA ARG A 97 6.04 6.79 -15.49
C ARG A 97 6.49 5.46 -16.05
N PHE A 98 6.28 5.26 -17.33
CA PHE A 98 6.78 4.10 -18.06
C PHE A 98 7.11 4.52 -19.51
N GLN A 99 7.98 3.75 -20.13
CA GLN A 99 8.43 3.94 -21.49
C GLN A 99 7.79 2.88 -22.37
N ALA A 100 7.23 3.31 -23.49
CA ALA A 100 6.66 2.42 -24.49
C ALA A 100 7.22 2.72 -25.88
N SER A 101 7.36 1.67 -26.68
CA SER A 101 7.68 1.72 -28.09
C SER A 101 6.40 2.02 -28.89
N LEU A 102 6.03 3.30 -28.91
CA LEU A 102 4.82 3.79 -29.55
C LEU A 102 5.17 4.83 -30.62
N GLY A 103 4.45 4.81 -31.73
CA GLY A 103 4.79 5.56 -32.92
C GLY A 103 3.64 6.36 -33.49
N GLU A 104 3.93 7.53 -34.03
CA GLU A 104 2.99 8.29 -34.85
C GLU A 104 2.95 7.67 -36.26
N LYS A 105 1.80 7.14 -36.69
CA LYS A 105 1.62 6.56 -38.04
C LYS A 105 2.67 5.51 -38.45
N GLY A 106 3.05 4.61 -37.54
CA GLY A 106 3.84 3.42 -37.87
C GLY A 106 5.36 3.58 -37.79
N THR A 107 5.90 4.76 -37.48
CA THR A 107 7.31 4.91 -37.09
C THR A 107 7.47 4.53 -35.62
N LYS A 108 8.09 3.38 -35.32
CA LYS A 108 8.30 2.94 -33.93
C LYS A 108 9.23 3.93 -33.20
N GLY A 109 8.63 4.87 -32.47
CA GLY A 109 9.32 5.78 -31.56
C GLY A 109 9.35 5.22 -30.14
N VAL A 110 10.21 5.78 -29.31
CA VAL A 110 10.21 5.53 -27.87
C VAL A 110 9.59 6.75 -27.21
N VAL A 111 8.56 6.55 -26.40
CA VAL A 111 7.87 7.63 -25.68
C VAL A 111 7.73 7.29 -24.20
N VAL A 112 8.08 8.25 -23.36
CA VAL A 112 7.81 8.19 -21.93
C VAL A 112 6.41 8.74 -21.66
N ILE A 113 5.56 7.87 -21.12
CA ILE A 113 4.18 8.16 -20.75
C ILE A 113 4.11 8.34 -19.23
N THR A 114 3.43 9.39 -18.80
CA THR A 114 3.20 9.70 -17.38
C THR A 114 1.71 9.60 -17.06
N LEU A 115 1.40 8.81 -16.04
CA LEU A 115 0.11 8.73 -15.37
C LEU A 115 0.12 9.67 -14.16
N ILE A 116 -0.83 10.59 -14.07
CA ILE A 116 -1.06 11.45 -12.89
C ILE A 116 -2.36 11.03 -12.24
N LEU A 117 -2.29 10.58 -11.00
CA LEU A 117 -3.47 10.18 -10.23
C LEU A 117 -3.97 11.37 -9.42
N ARG A 118 -5.19 11.85 -9.70
CA ARG A 118 -5.80 12.97 -8.97
C ARG A 118 -6.75 12.55 -7.84
N GLY A 119 -7.04 11.24 -7.72
CA GLY A 119 -7.97 10.68 -6.74
C GLY A 119 -7.31 10.04 -5.51
N LYS A 120 -8.13 9.62 -4.54
CA LYS A 120 -7.72 8.76 -3.41
C LYS A 120 -7.53 7.31 -3.89
N SER A 121 -6.54 7.06 -4.72
CA SER A 121 -6.25 5.73 -5.24
C SER A 121 -4.86 5.27 -4.79
N ASP A 122 -4.76 4.00 -4.39
CA ASP A 122 -3.52 3.38 -3.95
C ASP A 122 -2.60 3.12 -5.15
N ILE A 123 -1.65 4.03 -5.36
CA ILE A 123 -0.70 3.96 -6.46
C ILE A 123 0.33 2.84 -6.26
N ASP A 124 0.73 2.57 -5.01
CA ASP A 124 1.74 1.55 -4.71
C ASP A 124 1.18 0.16 -5.09
N SER A 125 -0.05 -0.14 -4.68
CA SER A 125 -0.76 -1.38 -5.08
C SER A 125 -0.97 -1.49 -6.60
N PHE A 126 -1.30 -0.38 -7.27
CA PHE A 126 -1.42 -0.37 -8.73
C PHE A 126 -0.09 -0.69 -9.43
N VAL A 127 1.01 -0.10 -8.96
CA VAL A 127 2.34 -0.27 -9.55
C VAL A 127 2.85 -1.70 -9.38
N GLU A 128 2.61 -2.30 -8.23
CA GLU A 128 2.92 -3.72 -7.99
C GLU A 128 2.19 -4.63 -8.98
N LYS A 129 0.87 -4.44 -9.13
CA LYS A 129 0.06 -5.19 -10.11
C LYS A 129 0.50 -4.93 -11.55
N PHE A 130 0.93 -3.71 -11.87
CA PHE A 130 1.44 -3.35 -13.18
C PHE A 130 2.73 -4.11 -13.50
N TRP A 131 3.67 -4.14 -12.55
CA TRP A 131 4.91 -4.91 -12.68
C TRP A 131 4.65 -6.40 -12.81
N GLU A 132 3.71 -6.94 -12.01
CA GLU A 132 3.33 -8.34 -12.08
C GLU A 132 2.74 -8.69 -13.45
N ALA A 133 1.77 -7.92 -13.94
CA ALA A 133 1.15 -8.11 -15.25
C ALA A 133 2.19 -8.04 -16.38
N TRP A 134 3.11 -7.07 -16.32
CA TRP A 134 4.16 -6.91 -17.33
C TRP A 134 5.19 -8.04 -17.31
N ARG A 135 5.57 -8.55 -16.13
CA ARG A 135 6.51 -9.68 -16.01
C ARG A 135 5.90 -11.01 -16.45
N LYS A 136 4.61 -11.22 -16.21
CA LYS A 136 3.90 -12.46 -16.58
C LYS A 136 3.77 -12.65 -18.09
N LYS A 137 3.84 -11.58 -18.89
CA LYS A 137 3.83 -11.64 -20.36
C LYS A 137 2.72 -12.52 -20.92
N ALA A 138 1.51 -12.44 -20.35
CA ALA A 138 0.38 -13.30 -20.72
C ALA A 138 0.03 -13.21 -22.21
N TRP A 139 0.34 -12.08 -22.85
CA TRP A 139 0.19 -11.86 -24.29
C TRP A 139 1.09 -12.75 -25.18
N GLU A 140 2.09 -13.43 -24.63
CA GLU A 140 2.95 -14.36 -25.37
C GLU A 140 2.34 -15.78 -25.41
N ASP A 141 1.45 -16.12 -24.48
CA ASP A 141 0.90 -17.48 -24.32
C ASP A 141 -0.20 -17.80 -25.37
N GLY A 142 -0.91 -16.77 -25.84
CA GLY A 142 -1.95 -16.88 -26.87
C GLY A 142 -1.45 -17.21 -28.29
N MET A 143 -0.13 -17.16 -28.55
CA MET A 143 0.43 -17.47 -29.87
C MET A 143 0.62 -18.98 -30.13
N LYS A 144 0.40 -19.83 -29.11
CA LYS A 144 0.60 -21.30 -29.22
C LYS A 144 -0.66 -22.09 -29.56
N SER A 145 -1.82 -21.46 -29.67
CA SER A 145 -3.07 -22.16 -29.99
C SER A 145 -3.51 -21.82 -31.42
N GLY A 146 -2.96 -22.56 -32.38
CA GLY A 146 -3.20 -22.35 -33.80
C GLY A 146 -2.86 -23.56 -34.65
N SER A 147 -3.07 -24.79 -34.16
CA SER A 147 -3.27 -25.96 -35.02
C SER A 147 -3.77 -27.14 -34.20
N GLU A 148 -5.08 -27.26 -34.03
CA GLU A 148 -5.70 -28.57 -33.85
C GLU A 148 -6.43 -28.91 -35.15
N ALA A 149 -5.95 -29.93 -35.85
CA ALA A 149 -6.70 -31.18 -36.07
C ALA A 149 -6.30 -31.89 -37.38
N SER A 150 -6.29 -33.22 -37.28
CA SER A 150 -6.45 -34.22 -38.33
C SER A 150 -5.18 -34.74 -39.02
N GLY A 151 -4.93 -36.03 -38.81
CA GLY A 151 -3.95 -36.79 -39.56
C GLY A 151 -3.60 -38.12 -38.89
N SER A 152 -4.54 -39.06 -38.90
CA SER A 152 -4.22 -40.48 -38.78
C SER A 152 -3.14 -40.89 -39.80
N VAL A 153 -2.22 -41.78 -39.41
CA VAL A 153 -1.81 -43.00 -40.16
C VAL A 153 -0.64 -43.69 -39.44
N LEU A 154 -0.74 -45.00 -39.38
CA LEU A 154 0.22 -45.98 -38.89
C LEU A 154 1.47 -46.08 -39.79
N GLY A 155 2.61 -46.42 -39.18
CA GLY A 155 3.51 -47.45 -39.72
C GLY A 155 4.79 -47.06 -40.47
N SER A 156 5.92 -47.43 -39.85
CA SER A 156 7.13 -48.04 -40.43
C SER A 156 8.22 -47.18 -41.08
N GLY A 157 9.47 -47.38 -40.63
CA GLY A 157 10.66 -47.29 -41.50
C GLY A 157 11.92 -46.58 -40.96
N SER A 158 12.74 -47.33 -40.21
CA SER A 158 14.23 -47.35 -40.16
C SER A 158 15.10 -46.17 -40.65
N GLY A 159 16.03 -45.74 -39.79
CA GLY A 159 17.47 -45.62 -40.11
C GLY A 159 18.08 -44.22 -40.32
N GLY A 160 19.15 -43.90 -39.58
CA GLY A 160 20.23 -43.00 -40.06
C GLY A 160 20.61 -41.78 -39.21
N ASP A 161 21.62 -41.97 -38.35
CA ASP A 161 22.74 -41.10 -37.94
C ASP A 161 22.77 -39.56 -38.20
N GLY A 162 23.24 -38.81 -37.19
CA GLY A 162 24.01 -37.56 -37.39
C GLY A 162 23.42 -36.22 -36.90
N GLY A 163 23.81 -35.78 -35.69
CA GLY A 163 24.10 -34.37 -35.39
C GLY A 163 22.98 -33.46 -34.84
N LEU A 164 23.37 -32.62 -33.87
CA LEU A 164 22.64 -31.51 -33.21
C LEU A 164 21.67 -31.92 -32.08
N ALA A 165 22.15 -31.81 -30.84
CA ALA A 165 21.33 -31.94 -29.63
C ALA A 165 20.37 -30.75 -29.48
N VAL A 166 19.29 -30.76 -30.28
CA VAL A 166 18.05 -30.09 -29.93
C VAL A 166 17.48 -30.83 -28.73
N ARG A 167 17.53 -30.19 -27.56
CA ARG A 167 16.83 -30.69 -26.37
C ARG A 167 15.34 -30.70 -26.67
N MET A 168 14.80 -31.87 -27.03
CA MET A 168 13.36 -32.09 -27.08
C MET A 168 12.76 -31.76 -25.71
N PRO A 169 11.60 -31.08 -25.65
CA PRO A 169 10.89 -30.93 -24.39
C PRO A 169 10.45 -32.33 -23.95
N VAL A 170 10.87 -32.75 -22.76
CA VAL A 170 10.40 -33.99 -22.14
C VAL A 170 8.93 -33.76 -21.76
N VAL A 171 8.01 -34.09 -22.67
CA VAL A 171 6.56 -34.04 -22.43
C VAL A 171 6.13 -35.41 -21.93
N GLY A 172 5.84 -35.49 -20.63
CA GLY A 172 5.33 -36.68 -19.96
C GLY A 172 5.14 -36.44 -18.46
N VAL A 173 4.42 -37.35 -17.77
CA VAL A 173 4.14 -37.28 -16.32
C VAL A 173 5.42 -37.13 -15.48
N ALA A 174 6.54 -37.72 -15.93
CA ALA A 174 7.85 -37.56 -15.32
C ALA A 174 8.42 -36.12 -15.42
N GLY A 175 8.05 -35.36 -16.46
CA GLY A 175 8.42 -33.96 -16.63
C GLY A 175 7.62 -33.02 -15.73
N ILE A 176 6.34 -33.31 -15.51
CA ILE A 176 5.49 -32.57 -14.56
C ILE A 176 5.99 -32.80 -13.12
N LEU A 177 6.26 -34.05 -12.74
CA LEU A 177 6.82 -34.38 -11.42
C LEU A 177 8.17 -33.72 -11.17
N ARG A 178 9.04 -33.66 -12.19
CA ARG A 178 10.33 -32.97 -12.09
C ARG A 178 10.16 -31.46 -11.94
N LYS A 179 9.23 -30.85 -12.67
CA LYS A 179 8.93 -29.41 -12.56
C LYS A 179 8.31 -29.07 -11.20
N GLU A 180 7.43 -29.93 -10.68
CA GLU A 180 6.85 -29.75 -9.35
C GLU A 180 7.93 -29.83 -8.27
N GLN A 181 8.78 -30.85 -8.32
CA GLN A 181 9.93 -30.99 -7.42
C GLN A 181 10.89 -29.78 -7.49
N GLU A 182 11.18 -29.28 -8.69
CA GLU A 182 12.02 -28.08 -8.88
C GLU A 182 11.35 -26.82 -8.32
N MET A 183 10.02 -26.70 -8.42
CA MET A 183 9.28 -25.61 -7.76
C MET A 183 9.35 -25.72 -6.24
N TRP A 184 9.18 -26.92 -5.67
CA TRP A 184 9.33 -27.16 -4.23
C TRP A 184 10.73 -26.80 -3.74
N GLU A 185 11.77 -27.24 -4.45
CA GLU A 185 13.17 -26.93 -4.10
C GLU A 185 13.48 -25.43 -4.22
N ASN A 186 12.92 -24.76 -5.21
CA ASN A 186 13.09 -23.30 -5.36
C ASN A 186 12.31 -22.51 -4.30
N THR A 187 11.10 -22.95 -3.93
CA THR A 187 10.32 -22.36 -2.84
C THR A 187 11.00 -22.56 -1.49
N ASP A 188 11.53 -23.76 -1.21
CA ASP A 188 12.26 -24.06 0.01
C ASP A 188 13.54 -23.22 0.13
N LYS A 189 14.29 -23.10 -0.97
CA LYS A 189 15.45 -22.21 -1.02
C LYS A 189 15.07 -20.75 -0.77
N SER A 190 14.00 -20.26 -1.40
CA SER A 190 13.52 -18.88 -1.19
C SER A 190 13.05 -18.65 0.24
N LEU A 191 12.42 -19.65 0.87
CA LEU A 191 12.02 -19.61 2.28
C LEU A 191 13.25 -19.54 3.21
N GLN A 192 14.28 -20.34 2.91
CA GLN A 192 15.51 -20.39 3.70
C GLN A 192 16.34 -19.11 3.58
N GLU A 193 16.39 -18.51 2.39
CA GLU A 193 16.97 -17.18 2.16
C GLU A 193 16.21 -16.10 2.95
N ALA A 194 14.88 -16.11 2.93
CA ALA A 194 14.07 -15.19 3.73
C ALA A 194 14.30 -15.35 5.25
N PHE A 195 14.47 -16.58 5.75
CA PHE A 195 14.82 -16.81 7.16
C PHE A 195 16.23 -16.35 7.52
N GLN A 196 17.20 -16.48 6.62
CA GLN A 196 18.54 -15.94 6.83
C GLN A 196 18.52 -14.41 6.89
N ASP A 197 17.79 -13.76 6.00
CA ASP A 197 17.64 -12.30 6.00
C ASP A 197 16.93 -11.80 7.26
N LEU A 198 15.89 -12.50 7.71
CA LEU A 198 15.21 -12.20 8.96
C LEU A 198 16.18 -12.34 10.15
N ASN A 199 16.99 -13.40 10.18
CA ASN A 199 17.97 -13.61 11.24
C ASN A 199 19.10 -12.55 11.21
N ALA A 200 19.55 -12.13 10.02
CA ALA A 200 20.49 -11.02 9.86
C ALA A 200 19.89 -9.70 10.37
N LEU A 201 18.62 -9.43 10.06
CA LEU A 201 17.89 -8.27 10.56
C LEU A 201 17.71 -8.33 12.09
N MET A 202 17.34 -9.48 12.64
CA MET A 202 17.22 -9.70 14.08
C MET A 202 18.56 -9.49 14.80
N ASN A 203 19.67 -9.95 14.22
CA ASN A 203 21.00 -9.71 14.77
C ASN A 203 21.37 -8.22 14.73
N LYS A 204 21.03 -7.50 13.65
CA LYS A 204 21.23 -6.05 13.58
C LYS A 204 20.38 -5.27 14.57
N ALA A 205 19.11 -5.65 14.72
CA ALA A 205 18.23 -5.09 15.73
C ALA A 205 18.75 -5.38 17.15
N LYS A 206 19.25 -6.59 17.41
CA LYS A 206 19.85 -6.97 18.70
C LYS A 206 21.12 -6.17 19.01
N GLU A 207 22.00 -5.97 18.02
CA GLU A 207 23.19 -5.10 18.16
C GLU A 207 22.78 -3.65 18.50
N MET A 208 21.74 -3.12 17.85
CA MET A 208 21.21 -1.79 18.11
C MET A 208 20.58 -1.68 19.51
N VAL A 209 19.83 -2.69 19.95
CA VAL A 209 19.23 -2.74 21.29
C VAL A 209 20.31 -2.85 22.37
N ILE A 210 21.33 -3.69 22.19
CA ILE A 210 22.46 -3.81 23.13
C ILE A 210 23.24 -2.49 23.21
N LEU A 211 23.40 -1.78 22.09
CA LEU A 211 24.03 -0.45 22.07
C LEU A 211 23.20 0.56 22.87
N ALA A 212 21.88 0.58 22.67
CA ALA A 212 20.96 1.43 23.41
C ALA A 212 20.97 1.10 24.91
N GLU A 213 21.00 -0.19 25.29
CA GLU A 213 21.11 -0.63 26.68
C GLU A 213 22.46 -0.25 27.31
N ARG A 214 23.58 -0.34 26.57
CA ARG A 214 24.89 0.15 27.03
C ARG A 214 24.93 1.65 27.21
N MET A 215 24.33 2.41 26.29
CA MET A 215 24.21 3.86 26.43
C MET A 215 23.36 4.20 27.65
N ARG A 216 22.20 3.54 27.83
CA ARG A 216 21.35 3.68 29.01
C ARG A 216 22.09 3.35 30.30
N SER A 217 22.85 2.24 30.34
CA SER A 217 23.61 1.85 31.53
C SER A 217 24.72 2.85 31.85
N LYS A 218 25.40 3.40 30.85
CA LYS A 218 26.43 4.44 31.04
C LYS A 218 25.83 5.77 31.54
N LEU A 219 24.62 6.09 31.11
CA LEU A 219 23.89 7.29 31.56
C LEU A 219 23.34 7.12 32.99
N LEU A 220 22.86 5.92 33.36
CA LEU A 220 22.45 5.62 34.74
C LEU A 220 23.66 5.52 35.70
N SER A 221 24.81 5.02 35.24
CA SER A 221 26.04 4.98 36.03
C SER A 221 26.84 6.30 36.03
N GLY A 222 26.50 7.24 35.15
CA GLY A 222 27.15 8.55 35.04
C GLY A 222 26.72 9.58 36.10
N SER A 223 25.69 9.28 36.89
CA SER A 223 25.15 10.19 37.91
C SER A 223 25.91 10.19 39.27
N THR A 224 27.04 9.51 39.39
CA THR A 224 27.81 9.45 40.66
C THR A 224 29.15 10.19 40.63
N SER A 225 29.49 10.88 39.55
CA SER A 225 30.78 11.59 39.50
C SER A 225 30.73 12.84 38.63
N GLN A 226 30.12 13.91 39.14
CA GLN A 226 30.63 15.30 39.11
C GLN A 226 29.54 16.25 39.61
N ALA A 227 29.45 16.39 40.93
CA ALA A 227 28.76 17.51 41.55
C ALA A 227 29.75 18.68 41.61
N THR A 228 29.86 19.46 40.54
CA THR A 228 30.38 20.84 40.59
C THR A 228 29.97 21.63 39.34
N GLY A 229 29.01 22.54 39.50
CA GLY A 229 28.99 23.81 38.78
C GLY A 229 28.01 23.96 37.61
N THR A 230 27.09 24.91 37.79
CA THR A 230 26.34 25.70 36.80
C THR A 230 25.15 25.06 36.08
N ASN A 231 23.97 25.50 36.53
CA ASN A 231 22.66 25.35 35.92
C ASN A 231 22.57 26.19 34.63
N ASP A 232 22.29 25.58 33.47
CA ASP A 232 21.33 26.09 32.45
C ASP A 232 21.29 25.26 31.14
N GLU A 233 22.24 24.34 30.89
CA GLU A 233 22.34 23.63 29.59
C GLU A 233 21.78 22.18 29.61
N GLU A 234 21.19 21.74 30.72
CA GLU A 234 20.86 20.32 30.97
C GLU A 234 19.42 19.93 30.59
N ILE A 235 18.53 20.90 30.38
CA ILE A 235 17.11 20.66 30.07
C ILE A 235 16.94 20.27 28.59
N GLY A 236 17.52 21.03 27.65
CA GLY A 236 17.35 20.79 26.20
C GLY A 236 17.85 19.44 25.71
N THR A 237 18.89 18.87 26.35
CA THR A 237 19.41 17.55 25.95
C THR A 237 18.49 16.40 26.37
N LYS A 238 17.66 16.58 27.40
CA LYS A 238 16.79 15.52 27.93
C LYS A 238 15.48 15.38 27.15
N GLU A 239 14.95 16.47 26.60
CA GLU A 239 13.76 16.45 25.75
C GLU A 239 14.06 15.98 24.33
N GLU A 240 15.11 16.50 23.69
CA GLU A 240 15.54 16.07 22.34
C GLU A 240 15.96 14.60 22.31
N MET A 241 16.53 14.10 23.42
CA MET A 241 16.92 12.69 23.58
C MET A 241 15.71 11.78 23.79
N GLN A 242 14.64 12.26 24.43
CA GLN A 242 13.39 11.50 24.55
C GLN A 242 12.67 11.39 23.20
N GLU A 243 12.71 12.44 22.39
CA GLU A 243 12.19 12.43 21.02
C GLU A 243 12.95 11.45 20.13
N LEU A 244 14.28 11.40 20.27
CA LEU A 244 15.11 10.43 19.54
C LEU A 244 14.82 8.98 19.98
N LEU A 245 14.67 8.71 21.27
CA LEU A 245 14.32 7.38 21.79
C LEU A 245 12.91 6.92 21.37
N LEU A 246 11.97 7.86 21.24
CA LEU A 246 10.63 7.61 20.68
C LEU A 246 10.70 7.30 19.18
N SER A 247 11.55 8.00 18.42
CA SER A 247 11.74 7.76 16.99
C SER A 247 12.40 6.42 16.67
N VAL A 248 13.19 5.87 17.60
CA VAL A 248 13.94 4.60 17.43
C VAL A 248 13.12 3.36 17.84
N GLY A 249 11.93 3.54 18.44
CA GLY A 249 10.96 2.46 18.66
C GLY A 249 11.39 1.39 19.69
N ILE A 250 12.38 1.69 20.54
CA ILE A 250 12.79 0.79 21.63
C ILE A 250 11.81 0.96 22.79
N VAL A 251 10.82 0.07 22.84
CA VAL A 251 9.83 -0.02 23.92
C VAL A 251 10.52 -0.49 25.20
N SER A 252 10.92 0.46 26.04
CA SER A 252 11.20 0.19 27.45
C SER A 252 9.90 0.29 28.23
N PRO A 253 9.62 -0.60 29.21
CA PRO A 253 8.42 -0.50 30.04
C PRO A 253 8.32 0.82 30.83
N VAL A 254 9.41 1.61 30.90
CA VAL A 254 9.49 2.92 31.57
C VAL A 254 9.11 4.10 30.66
N THR A 255 8.83 3.90 29.37
CA THR A 255 8.27 4.95 28.49
C THR A 255 6.74 4.96 28.44
N LYS A 256 6.09 3.92 28.99
CA LYS A 256 4.63 3.83 29.00
C LYS A 256 4.00 4.78 30.02
N GLU A 257 4.67 5.08 31.13
CA GLU A 257 4.13 6.00 32.14
C GLU A 257 4.38 7.47 31.79
N SER A 258 5.53 7.84 31.20
CA SER A 258 5.86 9.26 30.95
C SER A 258 5.49 9.74 29.54
N ALA A 259 5.87 9.00 28.48
CA ALA A 259 5.48 9.35 27.11
C ALA A 259 4.03 8.92 26.81
N GLY A 260 3.59 7.79 27.38
CA GLY A 260 2.18 7.39 27.35
C GLY A 260 1.27 8.39 28.08
N ALA A 261 1.70 9.00 29.19
CA ALA A 261 0.90 10.03 29.86
C ALA A 261 0.70 11.28 28.99
N LEU A 262 1.76 11.80 28.34
CA LEU A 262 1.63 12.95 27.44
C LEU A 262 0.79 12.60 26.19
N TYR A 263 0.98 11.41 25.63
CA TYR A 263 0.17 10.91 24.52
C TYR A 263 -1.32 10.82 24.91
N HIS A 264 -1.64 10.18 26.03
CA HIS A 264 -3.02 10.04 26.50
C HIS A 264 -3.62 11.39 26.91
N GLN A 265 -2.81 12.32 27.43
CA GLN A 265 -3.24 13.68 27.76
C GLN A 265 -3.62 14.47 26.50
N GLN A 266 -2.80 14.41 25.45
CA GLN A 266 -3.11 15.10 24.19
C GLN A 266 -4.29 14.44 23.46
N LEU A 267 -4.34 13.11 23.47
CA LEU A 267 -5.47 12.34 22.94
C LEU A 267 -6.78 12.67 23.67
N SER A 268 -6.72 12.81 25.00
CA SER A 268 -7.88 13.19 25.83
C SER A 268 -8.45 14.55 25.45
N ARG A 269 -7.60 15.54 25.18
CA ARG A 269 -8.03 16.88 24.73
C ARG A 269 -8.65 16.85 23.33
N GLN A 270 -7.98 16.18 22.39
CA GLN A 270 -8.51 16.04 21.02
C GLN A 270 -9.84 15.29 20.99
N LEU A 271 -9.98 14.27 21.83
CA LEU A 271 -11.20 13.50 21.93
C LEU A 271 -12.34 14.35 22.54
N ALA A 272 -12.06 15.21 23.51
CA ALA A 272 -13.06 16.11 24.08
C ALA A 272 -13.66 17.03 23.01
N ASP A 273 -12.79 17.72 22.25
CA ASP A 273 -13.18 18.61 21.17
C ASP A 273 -14.01 17.91 20.08
N PHE A 274 -13.61 16.67 19.75
CA PHE A 274 -14.34 15.87 18.77
C PHE A 274 -15.73 15.45 19.25
N VAL A 275 -15.84 15.01 20.51
CA VAL A 275 -17.07 14.39 21.05
C VAL A 275 -18.19 15.41 21.26
N LYS A 276 -17.89 16.70 21.37
CA LYS A 276 -18.90 17.77 21.54
C LYS A 276 -20.06 17.68 20.53
N ILE A 277 -19.73 17.66 19.24
CA ILE A 277 -20.73 17.69 18.16
C ILE A 277 -21.55 16.39 18.08
N PRO A 278 -20.94 15.18 18.11
CA PRO A 278 -21.68 13.92 18.20
C PRO A 278 -22.59 13.83 19.44
N LEU A 279 -22.15 14.36 20.58
CA LEU A 279 -22.86 14.23 21.86
C LEU A 279 -24.07 15.18 21.95
N GLU A 280 -23.94 16.41 21.46
CA GLU A 280 -25.08 17.33 21.30
C GLU A 280 -26.12 16.76 20.33
N ARG A 281 -25.68 16.14 19.23
CA ARG A 281 -26.57 15.51 18.24
C ARG A 281 -27.28 14.26 18.77
N ALA A 282 -26.64 13.53 19.69
CA ALA A 282 -27.18 12.32 20.31
C ALA A 282 -28.07 12.58 21.53
N GLY A 283 -28.31 13.85 21.88
CA GLY A 283 -29.19 14.21 23.00
C GLY A 283 -28.54 14.10 24.39
N GLY A 284 -27.21 14.25 24.47
CA GLY A 284 -26.50 14.33 25.75
C GLY A 284 -25.82 13.05 26.22
N MET A 285 -26.07 11.90 25.57
CA MET A 285 -25.46 10.62 25.88
C MET A 285 -25.10 9.82 24.63
N ILE A 286 -23.96 9.13 24.65
CA ILE A 286 -23.55 8.25 23.56
C ILE A 286 -22.74 7.06 24.08
N ASN A 287 -22.84 5.91 23.41
CA ASN A 287 -22.05 4.72 23.75
C ASN A 287 -20.57 4.97 23.43
N LEU A 288 -19.69 4.52 24.32
CA LEU A 288 -18.24 4.63 24.13
C LEU A 288 -17.78 3.88 22.86
N ILE A 289 -18.43 2.77 22.53
CA ILE A 289 -18.15 1.98 21.32
C ILE A 289 -18.47 2.80 20.06
N ASP A 290 -19.58 3.53 20.06
CA ASP A 290 -19.96 4.37 18.92
C ASP A 290 -18.99 5.53 18.74
N ILE A 291 -18.52 6.12 19.83
CA ILE A 291 -17.50 7.16 19.82
C ILE A 291 -16.15 6.63 19.32
N TYR A 292 -15.74 5.45 19.75
CA TYR A 292 -14.55 4.78 19.24
C TYR A 292 -14.61 4.64 17.70
N CYS A 293 -15.73 4.14 17.19
CA CYS A 293 -15.95 3.99 15.75
C CYS A 293 -15.97 5.34 15.02
N LEU A 294 -16.67 6.34 15.55
CA LEU A 294 -16.77 7.67 14.95
C LEU A 294 -15.41 8.38 14.90
N PHE A 295 -14.64 8.31 15.99
CA PHE A 295 -13.34 8.96 16.11
C PHE A 295 -12.31 8.32 15.18
N ASN A 296 -12.23 6.99 15.14
CA ASN A 296 -11.34 6.28 14.22
C ASN A 296 -11.73 6.50 12.75
N ARG A 297 -13.04 6.60 12.44
CA ARG A 297 -13.50 6.93 11.10
C ARG A 297 -13.15 8.35 10.69
N ALA A 298 -13.08 9.30 11.63
CA ALA A 298 -12.64 10.66 11.37
C ALA A 298 -11.13 10.79 11.19
N ARG A 299 -10.31 9.97 11.88
CA ARG A 299 -8.83 9.99 11.78
C ARG A 299 -8.26 9.35 10.53
N GLY A 300 -8.88 8.31 9.98
CA GLY A 300 -8.50 7.71 8.69
C GLY A 300 -7.27 6.78 8.72
N THR A 301 -6.07 7.29 9.00
CA THR A 301 -4.80 6.51 8.88
C THR A 301 -4.02 6.34 10.18
N GLU A 302 -4.48 6.91 11.28
CA GLU A 302 -3.87 6.80 12.62
C GLU A 302 -4.91 6.31 13.63
N LEU A 303 -5.23 5.01 13.53
CA LEU A 303 -6.23 4.39 14.39
C LEU A 303 -5.74 4.31 15.83
N ILE A 304 -6.65 4.57 16.78
CA ILE A 304 -6.41 4.36 18.20
C ILE A 304 -6.93 2.99 18.64
N SER A 305 -6.28 2.39 19.63
CA SER A 305 -6.77 1.17 20.25
C SER A 305 -7.93 1.48 21.22
N PRO A 306 -8.82 0.51 21.50
CA PRO A 306 -9.89 0.68 22.49
C PRO A 306 -9.37 1.03 23.89
N ASP A 307 -8.23 0.45 24.27
CA ASP A 307 -7.60 0.71 25.57
C ASP A 307 -7.05 2.13 25.68
N ASP A 308 -6.51 2.69 24.59
CA ASP A 308 -6.01 4.07 24.56
C ASP A 308 -7.15 5.08 24.67
N LEU A 309 -8.29 4.79 24.04
CA LEU A 309 -9.50 5.60 24.15
C LEU A 309 -10.01 5.61 25.60
N LEU A 310 -10.10 4.43 26.23
CA LEU A 310 -10.50 4.31 27.63
C LEU A 310 -9.56 5.08 28.57
N ARG A 311 -8.24 4.92 28.40
CA ARG A 311 -7.24 5.68 29.18
C ARG A 311 -7.39 7.19 28.98
N ALA A 312 -7.58 7.64 27.74
CA ALA A 312 -7.80 9.07 27.44
C ALA A 312 -9.09 9.63 28.07
N CYS A 313 -10.19 8.87 28.05
CA CYS A 313 -11.45 9.26 28.69
C CYS A 313 -11.33 9.31 30.22
N SER A 314 -10.58 8.38 30.83
CA SER A 314 -10.37 8.36 32.30
C SER A 314 -9.63 9.60 32.82
N LEU A 315 -8.89 10.30 31.95
CA LEU A 315 -8.22 11.55 32.30
C LEU A 315 -9.18 12.74 32.40
N TRP A 316 -10.40 12.66 31.84
CA TRP A 316 -11.40 13.74 31.95
C TRP A 316 -11.91 13.94 33.37
N GLU A 317 -11.73 12.99 34.29
CA GLU A 317 -12.02 13.22 35.71
C GLU A 317 -11.03 14.20 36.36
N LYS A 318 -9.83 14.36 35.77
CA LYS A 318 -8.75 15.21 36.29
C LYS A 318 -8.64 16.55 35.56
N PHE A 319 -9.22 16.66 34.36
CA PHE A 319 -9.28 17.90 33.58
C PHE A 319 -10.70 18.44 33.62
N ASP A 320 -10.89 19.73 33.84
CA ASP A 320 -12.22 20.36 33.86
C ASP A 320 -12.81 20.45 32.44
N VAL A 321 -13.35 19.33 31.96
CA VAL A 321 -13.88 19.14 30.61
C VAL A 321 -15.39 18.93 30.68
N TYR A 322 -16.12 19.43 29.70
CA TYR A 322 -17.59 19.36 29.58
C TYR A 322 -18.16 17.93 29.34
N VAL A 323 -17.32 16.90 29.35
CA VAL A 323 -17.71 15.50 29.08
C VAL A 323 -17.18 14.60 30.19
N SER A 324 -18.03 13.72 30.70
CA SER A 324 -17.64 12.71 31.70
C SER A 324 -17.99 11.29 31.23
N LEU A 325 -17.18 10.33 31.69
CA LEU A 325 -17.41 8.91 31.47
C LEU A 325 -18.35 8.40 32.57
N PHE A 326 -19.46 7.76 32.20
CA PHE A 326 -20.41 7.20 33.17
C PHE A 326 -20.57 5.68 32.97
N PRO A 327 -20.19 4.85 33.97
CA PRO A 327 -20.44 3.43 33.94
C PRO A 327 -21.89 3.13 34.35
N LEU A 328 -22.66 2.52 33.46
CA LEU A 328 -24.05 2.15 33.72
C LEU A 328 -24.12 0.66 34.06
N HIS A 329 -24.43 0.37 35.32
CA HIS A 329 -24.66 -0.98 35.81
C HIS A 329 -26.14 -1.32 35.66
N ILE A 330 -26.49 -2.02 34.58
CA ILE A 330 -27.86 -2.50 34.37
C ILE A 330 -27.98 -3.86 35.05
N HIS A 331 -28.72 -3.92 36.17
CA HIS A 331 -28.86 -5.13 37.01
C HIS A 331 -29.60 -6.32 36.36
N ILE A 332 -29.94 -6.26 35.07
CA ILE A 332 -30.74 -7.27 34.35
C ILE A 332 -29.84 -8.28 33.62
N TYR A 333 -28.64 -7.89 33.23
CA TYR A 333 -27.59 -8.76 32.69
C TYR A 333 -26.29 -8.35 33.38
N SER A 334 -25.48 -9.27 33.86
CA SER A 334 -24.20 -9.02 34.54
C SER A 334 -23.13 -8.42 33.59
N HIS A 335 -23.47 -7.35 32.90
CA HIS A 335 -22.67 -6.65 31.90
C HIS A 335 -22.68 -5.15 32.21
N THR A 336 -21.49 -4.61 32.40
CA THR A 336 -21.24 -3.19 32.62
C THR A 336 -21.10 -2.51 31.27
N TYR A 337 -21.94 -1.52 30.99
CA TYR A 337 -21.84 -0.73 29.76
C TYR A 337 -21.33 0.67 30.09
N THR A 338 -20.41 1.19 29.27
CA THR A 338 -19.77 2.49 29.49
C THR A 338 -20.25 3.50 28.46
N TYR A 339 -20.73 4.65 28.93
CA TYR A 339 -21.24 5.73 28.09
C TYR A 339 -20.53 7.05 28.38
N LEU A 340 -20.59 7.97 27.42
CA LEU A 340 -20.20 9.38 27.61
C LEU A 340 -21.45 10.23 27.82
N HIS A 341 -21.39 11.15 28.78
CA HIS A 341 -22.45 12.08 29.12
C HIS A 341 -21.94 13.52 29.10
N LEU A 342 -22.75 14.44 28.57
CA LEU A 342 -22.48 15.90 28.62
C LEU A 342 -22.66 16.37 30.07
N CYS A 343 -21.59 16.79 30.73
CA CYS A 343 -21.74 17.47 32.02
C CYS A 343 -22.25 18.89 31.77
N SER A 344 -23.48 19.17 32.18
CA SER A 344 -23.95 20.53 32.35
C SER A 344 -23.03 21.21 33.36
N SER A 345 -22.19 22.13 32.90
CA SER A 345 -21.41 22.98 33.80
C SER A 345 -22.40 23.65 34.76
N LEU A 346 -22.25 23.36 36.06
CA LEU A 346 -22.72 24.24 37.11
C LEU A 346 -22.06 25.59 36.86
N ASN A 347 -22.89 26.61 36.66
CA ASN A 347 -22.52 28.02 36.64
C ASN A 347 -21.56 28.40 37.76
#